data_AF-A0A917JUH6-F1
#
_entry.id   AF-A0A917JUH6-F1
#
_cell.length_a   1.000
_cell.length_b   1.000
_cell.length_c   1.000
_cell.angle_alpha   90.00
_cell.angle_beta   90.00
_cell.angle_gamma   90.00
#
_symmetry.space_group_name_H-M   'P 1'
#
loop_
_entity.id
_entity.type
_entity.pdbx_description
1 polymer ?
#
loop_
_entity_poly.entity_id
_entity_poly.type
_entity_poly.pdbx_seq_one_letter_code
_entity_poly.pdbx_strand_id
1 'polypeptide(L)'
;MKYIELPSGVNSLKTDERGYPYFEYLDKPFYLHEIAAASSKGKFVDEKHNFSLTVTESCPIKDQLFVEYMPAQNKPSEWVEVVNGLQKEEENKKLRGSHRSWVETDAFRFLSNGSKKRVEDARKEQKEDRYQKGPKSV
;
A
#
# COMPACT_ATOMS: atom_id res chain seq x y z
N MET A 1 -4.49 -4.26 -3.20
CA MET A 1 -4.97 -3.27 -2.22
C MET A 1 -5.66 -2.13 -2.94
N LYS A 2 -6.73 -1.60 -2.37
CA LYS A 2 -7.41 -0.38 -2.84
C LYS A 2 -7.49 0.59 -1.66
N TYR A 3 -7.37 1.88 -1.95
CA TYR A 3 -7.54 2.98 -1.01
C TYR A 3 -8.80 3.72 -1.39
N ILE A 4 -9.84 3.62 -0.56
CA ILE A 4 -11.15 4.22 -0.80
C ILE A 4 -11.25 5.48 0.05
N GLU A 5 -11.45 6.63 -0.56
CA GLU A 5 -11.67 7.91 0.14
C GLU A 5 -12.93 7.82 1.01
N LEU A 6 -12.83 8.27 2.27
CA LEU A 6 -14.00 8.45 3.12
C LEU A 6 -14.57 9.86 2.94
N PRO A 7 -15.90 10.00 2.84
CA PRO A 7 -16.53 11.30 2.78
C PRO A 7 -16.39 12.05 4.11
N SER A 8 -16.45 13.37 4.07
CA SER A 8 -16.32 14.22 5.27
C SER A 8 -17.38 13.85 6.32
N GLY A 9 -16.94 13.70 7.57
CA GLY A 9 -17.80 13.29 8.69
C GLY A 9 -17.82 11.79 8.96
N VAL A 10 -17.26 10.97 8.07
CA VAL A 10 -17.10 9.53 8.29
C VAL A 10 -15.69 9.24 8.78
N ASN A 11 -15.60 8.82 10.05
CA ASN A 11 -14.32 8.58 10.72
C ASN A 11 -14.08 7.10 11.07
N SER A 12 -15.09 6.25 10.90
CA SER A 12 -15.04 4.84 11.28
C SER A 12 -15.85 3.97 10.33
N LEU A 13 -15.55 2.68 10.36
CA LEU A 13 -16.26 1.65 9.61
C LEU A 13 -17.10 0.82 10.56
N LYS A 14 -18.23 0.33 10.04
CA LYS A 14 -19.08 -0.66 10.67
C LYS A 14 -18.98 -1.97 9.87
N THR A 15 -19.43 -3.05 10.50
CA THR A 15 -19.42 -4.38 9.89
C THR A 15 -20.81 -4.97 10.03
N ASP A 16 -21.34 -5.55 8.96
CA ASP A 16 -22.64 -6.23 9.00
C ASP A 16 -22.54 -7.62 9.67
N GLU A 17 -23.69 -8.29 9.84
CA GLU A 17 -23.76 -9.65 10.43
C GLU A 17 -23.00 -10.71 9.62
N ARG A 18 -22.70 -10.42 8.35
CA ARG A 18 -21.97 -11.30 7.42
C ARG A 18 -20.47 -11.00 7.38
N GLY A 19 -20.01 -9.99 8.10
CA GLY A 19 -18.61 -9.58 8.16
C GLY A 19 -18.21 -8.52 7.13
N TYR A 20 -19.11 -8.03 6.28
CA TYR A 20 -18.76 -7.04 5.26
C TYR A 20 -18.61 -5.62 5.85
N PRO A 21 -17.46 -4.97 5.61
CA PRO A 21 -17.21 -3.61 6.08
C PRO A 21 -17.99 -2.59 5.23
N TYR A 22 -18.56 -1.61 5.92
CA TYR A 22 -19.31 -0.50 5.32
C TYR A 22 -19.13 0.79 6.14
N PHE A 23 -19.48 1.93 5.57
CA PHE A 23 -19.67 3.17 6.31
C PHE A 23 -21.07 3.72 6.09
N GLU A 24 -21.56 4.53 7.02
CA GLU A 24 -22.82 5.25 6.86
C GLU A 24 -22.56 6.66 6.36
N TYR A 25 -23.25 7.05 5.30
CA TYR A 25 -23.21 8.40 4.76
C TYR A 25 -24.60 8.76 4.24
N LEU A 26 -25.08 9.97 4.53
CA LEU A 26 -26.44 10.41 4.16
C LEU A 26 -27.54 9.39 4.58
N ASP A 27 -27.44 8.88 5.81
CA ASP A 27 -28.34 7.88 6.40
C ASP A 27 -28.43 6.55 5.61
N LYS A 28 -27.40 6.22 4.82
CA LYS A 28 -27.32 4.97 4.05
C LYS A 28 -26.01 4.23 4.25
N PRO A 29 -26.05 2.88 4.27
CA PRO A 29 -24.85 2.07 4.30
C PRO A 29 -24.21 2.00 2.91
N PHE A 30 -22.89 2.21 2.86
CA PHE A 30 -22.07 2.09 1.67
C PHE A 30 -21.01 1.01 1.89
N TYR A 31 -21.13 -0.10 1.17
CA TYR A 31 -20.25 -1.25 1.33
C TYR A 31 -18.96 -1.09 0.52
N LEU A 32 -17.83 -1.40 1.16
CA LEU A 32 -16.51 -1.25 0.51
C LEU A 32 -16.32 -2.19 -0.68
N HIS A 33 -16.90 -3.40 -0.63
CA HIS A 33 -16.81 -4.36 -1.71
C HIS A 33 -17.56 -3.89 -2.97
N GLU A 34 -18.73 -3.28 -2.79
CA GLU A 34 -19.53 -2.69 -3.88
C GLU A 34 -18.80 -1.49 -4.48
N ILE A 35 -18.28 -0.59 -3.65
CA ILE A 35 -17.49 0.57 -4.10
C ILE A 35 -16.27 0.12 -4.89
N ALA A 36 -15.51 -0.85 -4.38
CA ALA A 36 -14.33 -1.37 -5.05
C ALA A 36 -14.66 -2.00 -6.40
N ALA A 37 -15.77 -2.75 -6.49
CA ALA A 37 -16.21 -3.40 -7.73
C ALA A 37 -16.79 -2.41 -8.75
N ALA A 38 -17.53 -1.40 -8.30
CA ALA A 38 -18.15 -0.38 -9.15
C ALA A 38 -17.18 0.75 -9.55
N SER A 39 -16.03 0.87 -8.89
CA SER A 39 -15.05 1.90 -9.21
C SER A 39 -14.51 1.73 -10.64
N SER A 40 -14.57 2.81 -11.42
CA SER A 40 -14.06 2.86 -12.79
C SER A 40 -13.05 3.99 -12.92
N LYS A 41 -11.90 3.72 -13.53
CA LYS A 41 -10.79 4.69 -13.68
C LYS A 41 -10.38 5.38 -12.37
N GLY A 42 -10.50 4.66 -11.26
CA GLY A 42 -10.12 5.12 -9.93
C GLY A 42 -11.09 6.09 -9.26
N LYS A 43 -12.35 6.12 -9.70
CA LYS A 43 -13.43 6.84 -9.02
C LYS A 43 -14.66 5.95 -8.88
N PHE A 44 -15.34 6.12 -7.75
CA PHE A 44 -16.71 5.68 -7.54
C PHE A 44 -17.62 6.89 -7.65
N VAL A 45 -18.71 6.77 -8.39
CA VAL A 45 -19.69 7.85 -8.58
C VAL A 45 -21.05 7.28 -8.24
N ASP A 46 -21.75 7.92 -7.32
CA ASP A 46 -23.13 7.61 -7.00
C ASP A 46 -24.03 8.74 -7.51
N GLU A 47 -24.65 8.52 -8.67
CA GLU A 47 -25.55 9.48 -9.30
C GLU A 47 -26.82 9.73 -8.47
N LYS A 48 -27.27 8.76 -7.66
CA LYS A 48 -28.49 8.90 -6.87
C LYS A 48 -28.32 9.88 -5.72
N HIS A 49 -27.11 9.97 -5.18
CA HIS A 49 -26.78 10.80 -4.02
C HIS A 49 -25.83 11.95 -4.38
N ASN A 50 -25.51 12.11 -5.68
CA ASN A 50 -24.68 13.17 -6.22
C ASN A 50 -23.34 13.35 -5.49
N PHE A 51 -22.66 12.23 -5.19
CA PHE A 51 -21.32 12.27 -4.62
C PHE A 51 -20.38 11.30 -5.32
N SER A 52 -19.08 11.55 -5.17
CA SER A 52 -18.04 10.72 -5.75
C SER A 52 -16.93 10.48 -4.74
N LEU A 53 -16.35 9.29 -4.76
CA LEU A 53 -15.20 8.91 -3.94
C LEU A 53 -14.02 8.56 -4.84
N THR A 54 -12.82 8.93 -4.42
CA THR A 54 -11.61 8.46 -5.05
C THR A 54 -11.30 7.03 -4.61
N VAL A 55 -10.97 6.17 -5.57
CA VAL A 55 -10.55 4.78 -5.32
C VAL A 55 -9.23 4.52 -6.03
N THR A 56 -8.11 4.49 -5.30
CA THR A 56 -6.78 4.33 -5.89
C THR A 56 -6.08 3.04 -5.45
N GLU A 57 -5.02 2.65 -6.15
CA GLU A 57 -4.18 1.50 -5.75
C GLU A 57 -3.07 1.90 -4.78
N SER A 58 -2.74 3.19 -4.74
CA SER A 58 -1.80 3.80 -3.81
C SER A 58 -2.51 4.81 -2.91
N CYS A 59 -2.14 4.88 -1.64
CA CYS A 59 -2.66 5.87 -0.71
C CYS A 59 -2.31 7.30 -1.20
N PRO A 60 -3.29 8.17 -1.47
CA PRO A 60 -2.99 9.55 -1.84
C PRO A 60 -2.39 10.32 -0.66
N ILE A 61 -1.34 11.11 -0.93
CA ILE A 61 -0.67 11.95 0.08
C ILE A 61 -1.49 13.21 0.29
N LYS A 62 -2.59 13.10 1.05
CA LYS A 62 -3.52 14.18 1.36
C LYS A 62 -3.97 14.08 2.81
N ASP A 63 -4.31 15.22 3.41
CA ASP A 63 -4.90 15.26 4.75
C ASP A 63 -6.38 14.86 4.68
N GLN A 64 -6.59 13.57 4.42
CA GLN A 64 -7.91 12.98 4.28
C GLN A 64 -7.86 11.51 4.67
N LEU A 65 -9.00 11.01 5.17
CA LEU A 65 -9.14 9.62 5.55
C LEU A 65 -9.40 8.75 4.33
N PHE A 66 -8.68 7.64 4.27
CA PHE A 66 -8.84 6.58 3.29
C PHE A 66 -9.03 5.27 4.03
N VAL A 67 -9.75 4.35 3.40
CA VAL A 67 -9.80 2.96 3.82
C VAL A 67 -8.83 2.15 2.97
N GLU A 68 -7.84 1.56 3.62
CA GLU A 68 -7.02 0.52 3.05
C GLU A 68 -7.80 -0.79 3.03
N TYR A 69 -8.22 -1.21 1.85
CA TYR A 69 -9.15 -2.30 1.62
C TYR A 69 -8.55 -3.37 0.70
N MET A 70 -8.54 -4.63 1.15
CA MET A 70 -8.15 -5.77 0.31
C MET A 70 -9.38 -6.50 -0.23
N PRO A 71 -9.79 -6.30 -1.50
CA PRO A 71 -10.95 -7.00 -2.04
C PRO A 71 -10.71 -8.52 -2.02
N ALA A 72 -11.70 -9.26 -1.53
CA ALA A 72 -11.74 -10.71 -1.57
C ALA A 72 -12.94 -11.18 -2.42
N GLN A 73 -12.77 -12.27 -3.16
CA GLN A 73 -13.84 -12.83 -3.98
C GLN A 73 -14.84 -13.60 -3.11
N ASN A 74 -16.12 -13.21 -3.18
CA ASN A 74 -17.25 -13.90 -2.53
C ASN A 74 -17.11 -14.08 -1.00
N LYS A 75 -16.28 -13.28 -0.34
CA LYS A 75 -16.10 -13.28 1.11
C LYS A 75 -15.75 -11.87 1.61
N PRO A 76 -15.98 -11.58 2.91
CA PRO A 76 -15.50 -10.35 3.52
C PRO A 76 -13.99 -10.15 3.36
N SER A 77 -13.56 -8.90 3.32
CA SER A 77 -12.13 -8.58 3.32
C SER A 77 -11.48 -9.00 4.63
N GLU A 78 -10.31 -9.63 4.53
CA GLU A 78 -9.46 -9.95 5.68
C GLU A 78 -8.62 -8.74 6.14
N TRP A 79 -8.51 -7.70 5.29
CA TRP A 79 -7.74 -6.50 5.60
C TRP A 79 -8.56 -5.24 5.35
N VAL A 80 -8.81 -4.50 6.43
CA VAL A 80 -9.53 -3.24 6.43
C VAL A 80 -8.93 -2.33 7.49
N GLU A 81 -8.41 -1.18 7.08
CA GLU A 81 -7.84 -0.21 8.01
C GLU A 81 -8.18 1.22 7.57
N VAL A 82 -8.56 2.07 8.52
CA VAL A 82 -8.77 3.50 8.25
C VAL A 82 -7.45 4.23 8.50
N VAL A 83 -6.96 4.92 7.47
CA VAL A 83 -5.66 5.60 7.49
C VAL A 83 -5.80 7.03 7.00
N ASN A 84 -5.03 7.95 7.59
CA ASN A 84 -4.86 9.29 7.01
C ASN A 84 -3.72 9.26 5.98
N GLY A 85 -3.93 9.88 4.81
CA GLY A 85 -2.96 9.86 3.72
C GLY A 85 -1.59 10.45 4.07
N LEU A 86 -1.54 11.50 4.87
CA LEU A 86 -0.26 12.08 5.34
C LEU A 86 0.45 11.19 6.36
N GLN A 87 -0.31 10.62 7.30
CA GLN A 87 0.25 9.71 8.32
C GLN A 87 0.85 8.46 7.67
N LYS A 88 0.12 7.85 6.71
CA LYS A 88 0.60 6.68 5.98
C LYS A 88 1.88 6.97 5.20
N GLU A 89 1.98 8.16 4.60
CA GLU A 89 3.21 8.57 3.92
C GLU A 89 4.38 8.77 4.89
N GLU A 90 4.13 9.31 6.09
CA GLU A 90 5.17 9.44 7.11
C GLU A 90 5.67 8.05 7.59
N GLU A 91 4.77 7.11 7.80
CA GLU A 91 5.09 5.71 8.11
C GLU A 91 5.89 5.05 6.99
N ASN A 92 5.44 5.21 5.74
CA ASN A 92 6.15 4.71 4.57
C ASN A 92 7.54 5.33 4.44
N LYS A 93 7.71 6.62 4.72
CA LYS A 93 9.02 7.28 4.77
C LYS A 93 9.90 6.72 5.88
N LYS A 94 9.35 6.44 7.07
CA LYS A 94 10.08 5.77 8.15
C LYS A 94 10.52 4.36 7.74
N LEU A 95 9.67 3.60 7.05
CA LEU A 95 10.00 2.26 6.52
C LEU A 95 11.02 2.30 5.38
N ARG A 96 10.95 3.31 4.51
CA ARG A 96 11.95 3.55 3.45
C ARG A 96 13.27 4.02 4.03
N GLY A 97 13.24 4.85 5.07
CA GLY A 97 14.43 5.29 5.80
C GLY A 97 15.02 4.19 6.69
N SER A 98 14.20 3.24 7.16
CA SER A 98 14.64 2.07 7.93
C SER A 98 15.14 0.91 7.06
N HIS A 99 15.10 1.04 5.73
CA HIS A 99 15.99 0.29 4.85
C HIS A 99 17.44 0.71 5.13
N ARG A 100 17.96 0.27 6.27
CA ARG A 100 19.33 -0.24 6.31
C ARG A 100 19.45 -1.14 5.09
N SER A 101 20.47 -0.90 4.28
CA SER A 101 20.79 -1.73 3.12
C SER A 101 20.57 -3.19 3.51
N TRP A 102 19.80 -3.91 2.70
CA TRP A 102 19.35 -5.28 2.95
C TRP A 102 20.50 -6.30 2.94
N VAL A 103 21.72 -5.87 3.28
CA VAL A 103 22.91 -6.69 3.45
C VAL A 103 23.86 -6.14 4.52
N GLU A 104 23.32 -5.71 5.67
CA GLU A 104 24.05 -5.85 6.93
C GLU A 104 23.43 -7.01 7.73
N THR A 105 23.53 -8.24 7.19
CA THR A 105 23.44 -9.42 8.06
C THR A 105 24.46 -9.25 9.18
N ASP A 106 24.13 -9.62 10.42
CA ASP A 106 25.05 -9.50 11.57
C ASP A 106 26.44 -10.07 11.27
N ALA A 107 26.52 -11.15 10.47
CA ALA A 107 27.76 -11.73 9.98
C ALA A 107 28.68 -10.73 9.24
N PHE A 108 28.13 -9.79 8.46
CA PHE A 108 28.91 -8.77 7.74
C PHE A 108 29.50 -7.73 8.69
N ARG A 109 28.83 -7.44 9.81
CA ARG A 109 29.33 -6.51 10.82
C ARG A 109 30.59 -7.04 11.50
N PHE A 110 30.62 -8.35 11.76
CA PHE A 110 31.76 -9.06 12.36
C PHE A 110 32.91 -9.34 11.39
N LEU A 111 32.76 -9.05 10.09
CA LEU A 111 33.88 -9.18 9.16
C LEU A 111 34.96 -8.15 9.44
N SER A 112 36.21 -8.59 9.39
CA SER A 112 37.37 -7.69 9.41
C SER A 112 37.34 -6.74 8.21
N ASN A 113 37.91 -5.54 8.35
CA ASN A 113 37.91 -4.52 7.30
C ASN A 113 38.48 -5.04 5.96
N GLY A 114 39.45 -5.95 6.00
CA GLY A 114 39.98 -6.60 4.80
C GLY A 114 38.98 -7.55 4.11
N SER A 115 38.12 -8.21 4.88
CA SER A 115 37.08 -9.10 4.35
C SER A 115 35.88 -8.32 3.79
N LYS A 116 35.53 -7.20 4.43
CA LYS A 116 34.51 -6.25 3.93
C LYS A 116 34.88 -5.72 2.54
N LYS A 117 36.13 -5.28 2.38
CA LYS A 117 36.64 -4.76 1.09
C LYS A 117 36.57 -5.80 -0.03
N ARG A 118 36.92 -7.08 0.24
CA ARG A 118 36.81 -8.16 -0.76
C ARG A 118 35.39 -8.43 -1.22
N VAL A 119 34.40 -8.33 -0.32
CA VAL A 119 32.98 -8.50 -0.68
C VAL A 119 32.50 -7.32 -1.54
N GLU A 120 32.94 -6.11 -1.24
CA GLU A 120 32.63 -4.93 -2.06
C GLU A 120 33.29 -4.99 -3.44
N ASP A 121 34.55 -5.43 -3.51
CA ASP A 121 35.28 -5.60 -4.78
C ASP A 121 34.64 -6.70 -5.65
N ALA A 122 34.30 -7.86 -5.07
CA ALA A 122 33.59 -8.94 -5.79
C ALA A 122 32.20 -8.50 -6.30
N ARG A 123 31.52 -7.60 -5.59
CA ARG A 123 30.25 -7.03 -6.04
C ARG A 123 30.41 -6.07 -7.21
N LYS A 124 31.47 -5.24 -7.20
CA LYS A 124 31.79 -4.36 -8.33
C LYS A 124 32.09 -5.20 -9.57
N GLU A 125 32.88 -6.25 -9.43
CA GLU A 125 33.21 -7.17 -10.51
C GLU A 125 31.94 -7.87 -11.06
N GLN A 126 31.04 -8.38 -10.21
CA GLN A 126 29.76 -8.95 -10.67
C GLN A 126 28.85 -7.94 -11.37
N LYS A 127 28.86 -6.68 -10.91
CA LYS A 127 28.07 -5.61 -11.52
C LYS A 127 28.64 -5.27 -12.90
N GLU A 128 29.95 -5.14 -13.01
CA GLU A 128 30.65 -4.89 -14.28
C GLU A 128 30.45 -6.05 -15.26
N ASP A 129 30.51 -7.31 -14.80
CA ASP A 129 30.27 -8.50 -15.63
C ASP A 129 28.84 -8.55 -16.19
N ARG A 130 27.83 -8.12 -15.40
CA ARG A 130 26.45 -7.97 -15.89
C ARG A 130 26.30 -6.86 -16.93
N TYR A 131 27.01 -5.76 -16.77
CA TYR A 131 26.99 -4.66 -17.74
C TYR A 131 27.65 -5.06 -19.06
N GLN A 132 28.69 -5.88 -19.03
CA GLN A 132 29.40 -6.32 -20.24
C GLN A 132 28.70 -7.48 -20.97
N LYS A 133 28.07 -8.42 -20.25
CA LYS A 133 27.48 -9.61 -20.87
C LYS A 133 26.02 -9.45 -21.33
N GLY A 134 25.37 -8.33 -20.99
CA GLY A 134 23.95 -8.11 -21.26
C GLY A 134 23.04 -9.13 -20.55
N PRO A 135 21.71 -8.96 -20.56
CA PRO A 135 20.83 -10.02 -20.12
C PRO A 135 20.99 -11.21 -21.06
N LYS A 136 21.37 -12.38 -20.55
CA LYS A 136 21.18 -13.63 -21.28
C LYS A 136 19.68 -13.78 -21.47
N SER A 137 19.21 -13.48 -22.68
CA SER A 137 17.86 -13.81 -23.13
C SER A 137 17.65 -15.31 -22.89
N VAL A 138 16.74 -15.63 -21.97
CA VAL A 138 16.13 -16.95 -21.86
C VAL A 138 14.79 -16.87 -22.57
#